data_AF-A0A920I4M4-F1
#
_entry.id   AF-A0A920I4M4-F1
#
_cell.length_a   1.000
_cell.length_b   1.000
_cell.length_c   1.000
_cell.angle_alpha   90.00
_cell.angle_beta   90.00
_cell.angle_gamma   90.00
#
_symmetry.space_group_name_H-M   'P 1'
#
loop_
_entity.id
_entity.type
_entity.pdbx_description
1 polymer ?
#
loop_
_entity_poly.entity_id
_entity_poly.type
_entity_poly.pdbx_seq_one_letter_code
_entity_poly.pdbx_strand_id
1 'polypeptide(L)'
;MQDGVELPPTFDWPRRRIDYWIAGGPVALTDAVENAEDDENAASQAAFAANLSSHDVVIGISASGRTPFTCAAAKAAADGGALTVGIANNEAAPLFGYVDIAIPLVTGAEAVAGSTRLKAATAQKICLNMISTLVMTRLGFVRDGQMIAMKPGNAKLRERYAAIHGESRRKAA
;
A
#
# COMPACT_ATOMS: atom_id res chain seq x y z
N MET A 1 -4.04 -1.98 -1.18
CA MET A 1 -4.54 -2.77 -0.03
C MET A 1 -3.69 -3.99 0.28
N GLN A 2 -3.52 -4.94 -0.66
CA GLN A 2 -2.89 -6.24 -0.37
C GLN A 2 -1.53 -6.13 0.35
N ASP A 3 -0.67 -5.20 -0.06
CA ASP A 3 0.62 -4.93 0.57
C ASP A 3 0.49 -4.65 2.09
N GLY A 4 -0.40 -3.74 2.49
CA GLY A 4 -0.65 -3.43 3.90
C GLY A 4 -1.19 -4.63 4.70
N VAL A 5 -2.03 -5.47 4.08
CA VAL A 5 -2.64 -6.65 4.76
C VAL A 5 -1.56 -7.67 5.13
N GLU A 6 -0.46 -7.69 4.38
CA GLU A 6 0.67 -8.60 4.59
C GLU A 6 1.65 -8.08 5.66
N LEU A 7 1.61 -6.81 6.06
CA LEU A 7 2.55 -6.26 7.06
C LEU A 7 2.39 -6.85 8.47
N PRO A 8 1.18 -7.00 9.06
CA PRO A 8 1.03 -7.59 10.38
C PRO A 8 1.58 -9.02 10.53
N PRO A 9 1.31 -9.98 9.62
CA PRO A 9 1.89 -11.33 9.76
C PRO A 9 3.40 -11.37 9.43
N THR A 10 3.89 -10.47 8.56
CA THR A 10 5.28 -10.50 8.06
C THR A 10 6.27 -9.80 8.99
N PHE A 11 5.89 -8.63 9.51
CA PHE A 11 6.78 -7.74 10.27
C PHE A 11 6.25 -7.40 11.67
N ASP A 12 5.20 -8.07 12.12
CA ASP A 12 4.45 -7.70 13.32
C ASP A 12 4.01 -6.22 13.33
N TRP A 13 3.69 -5.69 12.14
CA TRP A 13 3.29 -4.30 12.06
C TRP A 13 1.91 -4.08 12.67
N PRO A 14 1.72 -3.10 13.58
CA PRO A 14 0.43 -2.88 14.21
C PRO A 14 -0.65 -2.48 13.20
N ARG A 15 -1.80 -3.16 13.23
CA ARG A 15 -2.94 -2.84 12.34
C ARG A 15 -3.41 -1.39 12.45
N ARG A 16 -3.33 -0.79 13.64
CA ARG A 16 -3.67 0.62 13.90
C ARG A 16 -2.77 1.63 13.19
N ARG A 17 -1.65 1.19 12.59
CA ARG A 17 -0.73 2.02 11.80
C ARG A 17 -0.92 1.84 10.30
N ILE A 18 -2.04 1.25 9.89
CA ILE A 18 -2.41 1.05 8.49
C ILE A 18 -3.87 1.44 8.35
N ASP A 19 -4.17 2.26 7.36
CA ASP A 19 -5.53 2.57 6.96
C ASP A 19 -5.68 2.35 5.45
N TYR A 20 -6.90 2.07 4.99
CA TYR A 20 -7.20 1.82 3.58
C TYR A 20 -8.38 2.66 3.14
N TRP A 21 -8.13 3.55 2.18
CA TRP A 21 -9.20 4.30 1.54
C TRP A 21 -9.44 3.72 0.17
N ILE A 22 -10.68 3.30 -0.06
CA ILE A 22 -11.13 2.77 -1.33
C ILE A 22 -12.39 3.52 -1.70
N ALA A 23 -12.41 4.04 -2.92
CA ALA A 23 -13.61 4.56 -3.55
C ALA A 23 -14.76 3.56 -3.41
N GLY A 24 -15.87 3.95 -2.79
CA GLY A 24 -17.02 3.06 -2.55
C GLY A 24 -16.91 2.18 -1.29
N GLY A 25 -15.83 2.33 -0.52
CA GLY A 25 -15.65 1.66 0.77
C GLY A 25 -15.33 0.17 0.68
N PRO A 26 -15.44 -0.57 1.80
CA PRO A 26 -15.03 -1.98 1.87
C PRO A 26 -15.74 -2.93 0.89
N VAL A 27 -16.98 -2.62 0.49
CA VAL A 27 -17.73 -3.44 -0.48
C VAL A 27 -17.09 -3.41 -1.87
N ALA A 28 -16.35 -2.34 -2.21
CA ALA A 28 -15.61 -2.23 -3.47
C ALA A 28 -14.47 -3.27 -3.62
N LEU A 29 -14.17 -4.03 -2.56
CA LEU A 29 -13.22 -5.14 -2.61
C LEU A 29 -13.78 -6.39 -3.26
N THR A 30 -15.09 -6.60 -3.17
CA THR A 30 -15.77 -7.78 -3.71
C THR A 30 -16.59 -7.44 -4.94
N ASP A 31 -17.10 -6.22 -5.02
CA ASP A 31 -18.06 -5.79 -6.03
C ASP A 31 -17.65 -4.45 -6.65
N ALA A 32 -17.95 -4.25 -7.94
CA ALA A 32 -17.78 -2.94 -8.55
C ALA A 32 -18.86 -1.98 -8.03
N VAL A 33 -18.45 -0.79 -7.58
CA VAL A 33 -19.37 0.25 -7.12
C VAL A 33 -19.39 1.36 -8.17
N GLU A 34 -20.55 1.58 -8.80
CA GLU A 34 -20.71 2.60 -9.83
C GLU A 34 -20.41 4.01 -9.28
N ASN A 35 -19.71 4.83 -10.07
CA ASN A 35 -19.34 6.23 -9.79
C ASN A 35 -18.51 6.47 -8.52
N ALA A 36 -18.08 5.41 -7.84
CA ALA A 36 -17.29 5.54 -6.61
C ALA A 36 -15.95 6.26 -6.84
N GLU A 37 -15.32 6.03 -7.99
CA GLU A 37 -14.06 6.65 -8.37
C GLU A 37 -14.16 8.17 -8.59
N ASP A 38 -15.36 8.68 -8.84
CA ASP A 38 -15.64 10.09 -9.11
C ASP A 38 -16.04 10.87 -7.84
N ASP A 39 -16.16 10.20 -6.68
CA ASP A 39 -16.63 10.82 -5.43
C ASP A 39 -15.49 11.50 -4.64
N GLU A 40 -15.20 12.76 -4.98
CA GLU A 40 -14.23 13.59 -4.26
C GLU A 40 -14.63 13.90 -2.81
N ASN A 41 -15.93 13.93 -2.52
CA ASN A 41 -16.45 14.21 -1.18
C ASN A 41 -16.15 13.04 -0.23
N ALA A 42 -16.31 11.79 -0.69
CA ALA A 42 -15.95 10.61 0.07
C ALA A 42 -14.45 10.60 0.42
N ALA A 43 -13.58 11.01 -0.52
CA ALA A 43 -12.16 11.14 -0.26
C ALA A 43 -11.85 12.18 0.83
N SER A 44 -12.49 13.35 0.76
CA SER A 44 -12.33 14.42 1.74
C SER A 44 -12.83 14.01 3.13
N GLN A 45 -13.95 13.28 3.19
CA GLN A 45 -14.49 12.74 4.44
C GLN A 45 -13.56 11.70 5.06
N ALA A 46 -12.98 10.81 4.25
CA ALA A 46 -11.99 9.84 4.73
C ALA A 46 -10.76 10.53 5.32
N ALA A 47 -10.23 11.55 4.64
CA ALA A 47 -9.10 12.33 5.12
C ALA A 47 -9.39 13.09 6.41
N PHE A 48 -10.57 13.71 6.51
CA PHE A 48 -11.00 14.37 7.74
C PHE A 48 -11.13 13.38 8.90
N ALA A 49 -11.78 12.22 8.66
CA ALA A 49 -11.96 11.19 9.67
C ALA A 49 -10.64 10.57 10.16
N ALA A 50 -9.64 10.49 9.28
CA ALA A 50 -8.31 9.98 9.63
C ALA A 50 -7.50 10.94 10.51
N ASN A 51 -7.91 12.22 10.63
CA ASN A 51 -7.22 13.25 11.42
C ASN A 51 -5.71 13.27 11.12
N LEU A 52 -5.39 13.41 9.83
CA LEU A 52 -4.01 13.38 9.32
C LEU A 52 -3.13 14.46 9.95
N SER A 53 -1.84 14.13 10.02
CA SER A 53 -0.79 15.00 10.54
C SER A 53 0.54 14.78 9.82
N SER A 54 1.54 15.60 10.16
CA SER A 54 2.93 15.40 9.72
C SER A 54 3.60 14.09 10.16
N HIS A 55 2.94 13.27 10.97
CA HIS A 55 3.40 11.94 11.34
C HIS A 55 2.85 10.82 10.46
N ASP A 56 1.99 11.17 9.50
CA ASP A 56 1.31 10.23 8.62
C ASP A 56 1.88 10.29 7.20
N VAL A 57 1.69 9.19 6.46
CA VAL A 57 2.05 9.08 5.05
C VAL A 57 0.84 8.58 4.28
N VAL A 58 0.46 9.28 3.22
CA VAL A 58 -0.64 8.89 2.33
C VAL A 58 -0.07 8.55 0.95
N ILE A 59 -0.36 7.34 0.48
CA ILE A 59 0.06 6.84 -0.83
C ILE A 59 -1.17 6.76 -1.74
N GLY A 60 -1.31 7.75 -2.63
CA GLY A 60 -2.33 7.76 -3.68
C GLY A 60 -1.93 6.88 -4.86
N ILE A 61 -2.83 6.00 -5.30
CA ILE A 61 -2.56 5.03 -6.36
C ILE A 61 -3.68 5.11 -7.41
N SER A 62 -3.33 5.45 -8.64
CA SER A 62 -4.26 5.45 -9.77
C SER A 62 -3.50 5.18 -11.05
N ALA A 63 -3.86 4.11 -11.78
CA ALA A 63 -3.20 3.79 -13.05
C ALA A 63 -3.33 4.93 -14.07
N SER A 64 -4.54 5.51 -14.16
CA SER A 64 -4.81 6.65 -15.02
C SER A 64 -4.14 7.93 -14.52
N GLY A 65 -3.88 8.02 -13.22
CA GLY A 65 -3.36 9.20 -12.55
C GLY A 65 -4.35 10.36 -12.46
N ARG A 66 -5.61 10.14 -12.87
CA ARG A 66 -6.66 11.17 -12.94
C ARG A 66 -7.95 10.80 -12.20
N THR A 67 -7.97 9.67 -11.48
CA THR A 67 -9.13 9.23 -10.69
C THR A 67 -9.48 10.33 -9.67
N PRO A 68 -10.67 10.94 -9.73
CA PRO A 68 -11.03 12.07 -8.87
C PRO A 68 -10.91 11.77 -7.39
N PHE A 69 -11.44 10.63 -6.92
CA PHE A 69 -11.31 10.18 -5.52
C PHE A 69 -9.85 10.18 -5.06
N THR A 70 -8.94 9.61 -5.85
CA THR A 70 -7.52 9.52 -5.50
C THR A 70 -6.84 10.89 -5.49
N CYS A 71 -7.17 11.76 -6.44
CA CYS A 71 -6.59 13.11 -6.51
C CYS A 71 -7.07 13.97 -5.34
N ALA A 72 -8.37 13.91 -5.01
CA ALA A 72 -8.94 14.60 -3.85
C ALA A 72 -8.35 14.08 -2.54
N ALA A 73 -8.16 12.76 -2.39
CA ALA A 73 -7.53 12.17 -1.21
C ALA A 73 -6.07 12.64 -1.04
N ALA A 74 -5.29 12.66 -2.12
CA ALA A 74 -3.91 13.14 -2.10
C ALA A 74 -3.84 14.63 -1.72
N LYS A 75 -4.69 15.46 -2.32
CA LYS A 75 -4.78 16.87 -1.99
C LYS A 75 -5.17 17.11 -0.54
N ALA A 76 -6.21 16.43 -0.04
CA ALA A 76 -6.66 16.56 1.34
C ALA A 76 -5.57 16.11 2.33
N ALA A 77 -4.79 15.08 1.97
CA ALA A 77 -3.66 14.63 2.77
C ALA A 77 -2.52 15.64 2.84
N ALA A 78 -2.18 16.26 1.72
CA ALA A 78 -1.19 17.34 1.68
C ALA A 78 -1.66 18.55 2.49
N ASP A 79 -2.93 18.96 2.35
CA ASP A 79 -3.52 20.06 3.12
C ASP A 79 -3.57 19.74 4.63
N GLY A 80 -3.69 18.46 5.00
CA GLY A 80 -3.57 17.95 6.37
C GLY A 80 -2.13 17.82 6.89
N GLY A 81 -1.12 18.11 6.06
CA GLY A 81 0.29 18.11 6.42
C GLY A 81 0.95 16.72 6.43
N ALA A 82 0.29 15.68 5.94
CA ALA A 82 0.89 14.35 5.79
C ALA A 82 1.93 14.35 4.65
N LEU A 83 2.92 13.46 4.74
CA LEU A 83 3.79 13.18 3.58
C LEU A 83 2.96 12.46 2.51
N THR A 84 3.01 12.95 1.28
CA THR A 84 2.19 12.43 0.19
C THR A 84 3.02 11.79 -0.92
N VAL A 85 2.60 10.61 -1.36
CA VAL A 85 3.22 9.85 -2.45
C VAL A 85 2.16 9.52 -3.49
N GLY A 86 2.44 9.81 -4.77
CA GLY A 86 1.55 9.47 -5.88
C GLY A 86 2.17 8.41 -6.78
N ILE A 87 1.45 7.32 -7.04
CA ILE A 87 1.85 6.26 -7.96
C ILE A 87 0.85 6.22 -9.11
N ALA A 88 1.35 6.41 -10.34
CA ALA A 88 0.55 6.32 -11.55
C ALA A 88 1.33 5.70 -12.72
N ASN A 89 0.61 5.22 -13.74
CA ASN A 89 1.23 4.58 -14.91
C ASN A 89 1.31 5.50 -16.13
N ASN A 90 1.05 6.79 -15.92
CA ASN A 90 1.21 7.87 -16.88
C ASN A 90 2.26 8.86 -16.37
N GLU A 91 3.18 9.29 -17.23
CA GLU A 91 4.30 10.17 -16.87
C GLU A 91 3.83 11.56 -16.43
N ALA A 92 2.80 12.10 -17.07
CA ALA A 92 2.18 13.40 -16.75
C ALA A 92 0.83 13.23 -16.05
N ALA A 93 0.77 12.39 -15.02
CA ALA A 93 -0.46 12.17 -14.26
C ALA A 93 -0.87 13.42 -13.43
N PRO A 94 -2.13 13.88 -13.50
CA PRO A 94 -2.63 14.96 -12.64
C PRO A 94 -2.39 14.74 -11.15
N LEU A 95 -2.47 13.49 -10.68
CA LEU A 95 -2.14 13.11 -9.30
C LEU A 95 -0.80 13.66 -8.81
N PHE A 96 0.20 13.77 -9.70
CA PHE A 96 1.53 14.24 -9.33
C PHE A 96 1.57 15.72 -8.95
N GLY A 97 0.57 16.52 -9.33
CA GLY A 97 0.44 17.90 -8.90
C GLY A 97 -0.04 18.07 -7.45
N TYR A 98 -0.47 16.97 -6.80
CA TYR A 98 -1.03 16.99 -5.44
C TYR A 98 -0.17 16.25 -4.41
N VAL A 99 1.05 15.82 -4.77
CA VAL A 99 1.89 14.98 -3.91
C VAL A 99 3.33 15.48 -3.82
N ASP A 100 4.00 15.20 -2.70
CA ASP A 100 5.42 15.53 -2.48
C ASP A 100 6.35 14.64 -3.32
N ILE A 101 5.98 13.36 -3.48
CA ILE A 101 6.79 12.36 -4.17
C ILE A 101 5.96 11.71 -5.28
N ALA A 102 6.36 11.94 -6.54
CA ALA A 102 5.77 11.32 -7.70
C ALA A 102 6.54 10.06 -8.13
N ILE A 103 5.83 8.95 -8.37
CA ILE A 103 6.38 7.69 -8.87
C ILE A 103 5.66 7.30 -10.17
N PRO A 104 6.20 7.71 -11.34
CA PRO A 104 5.70 7.28 -12.63
C PRO A 104 6.17 5.86 -12.96
N LEU A 105 5.21 4.93 -13.11
CA LEU A 105 5.42 3.54 -13.52
C LEU A 105 4.99 3.37 -14.99
N VAL A 106 5.75 3.93 -15.93
CA VAL A 106 5.39 3.96 -17.36
C VAL A 106 5.40 2.55 -17.96
N THR A 107 4.26 1.86 -17.93
CA THR A 107 4.11 0.48 -18.41
C THR A 107 3.73 0.40 -19.89
N GLY A 108 3.44 1.53 -20.53
CA GLY A 108 2.94 1.62 -21.91
C GLY A 108 1.54 1.03 -22.10
N ALA A 109 1.11 0.91 -23.35
CA ALA A 109 -0.23 0.41 -23.71
C ALA A 109 -0.48 -1.01 -23.21
N GLU A 110 -1.68 -1.26 -22.68
CA GLU A 110 -2.07 -2.59 -22.18
C GLU A 110 -2.36 -3.58 -23.32
N ALA A 111 -2.21 -4.87 -23.02
CA ALA A 111 -2.52 -5.94 -23.99
C ALA A 111 -4.01 -5.94 -24.41
N VAL A 112 -4.89 -5.56 -23.47
CA VAL A 112 -6.29 -5.21 -23.73
C VAL A 112 -6.40 -3.72 -23.47
N ALA A 113 -6.77 -2.95 -24.50
CA ALA A 113 -6.86 -1.49 -24.40
C ALA A 113 -7.71 -1.07 -23.19
N GLY A 114 -7.12 -0.21 -22.33
CA GLY A 114 -7.77 0.28 -21.11
C GLY A 114 -7.78 -0.69 -19.91
N SER A 115 -7.37 -1.96 -20.06
CA SER A 115 -7.38 -2.93 -18.97
C SER A 115 -6.17 -2.79 -18.04
N THR A 116 -6.15 -1.74 -17.23
CA THR A 116 -5.05 -1.40 -16.30
C THR A 116 -4.89 -2.39 -15.14
N ARG A 117 -5.83 -3.32 -14.94
CA ARG A 117 -5.67 -4.46 -14.01
C ARG A 117 -4.52 -5.41 -14.39
N LEU A 118 -3.90 -5.23 -15.56
CA LEU A 118 -2.82 -6.05 -16.10
C LEU A 118 -1.44 -5.48 -15.73
N LYS A 119 -0.72 -4.85 -16.68
CA LYS A 119 0.66 -4.40 -16.44
C LYS A 119 0.71 -3.31 -15.40
N ALA A 120 -0.20 -2.34 -15.47
CA ALA A 120 -0.23 -1.22 -14.54
C ALA A 120 -0.40 -1.68 -13.08
N ALA A 121 -1.44 -2.47 -12.79
CA ALA A 121 -1.67 -3.00 -11.44
C ALA A 121 -0.53 -3.93 -10.97
N THR A 122 0.08 -4.71 -11.86
CA THR A 122 1.25 -5.54 -11.54
C THR A 122 2.44 -4.68 -11.12
N ALA A 123 2.74 -3.63 -11.88
CA ALA A 123 3.82 -2.70 -11.56
C ALA A 123 3.57 -1.97 -10.23
N GLN A 124 2.33 -1.53 -9.99
CA GLN A 124 1.94 -0.90 -8.72
C GLN A 124 2.13 -1.85 -7.54
N LYS A 125 1.76 -3.12 -7.67
CA LYS A 125 1.99 -4.14 -6.63
C LYS A 125 3.48 -4.31 -6.33
N ILE A 126 4.31 -4.42 -7.37
CA ILE A 126 5.77 -4.52 -7.19
C ILE A 126 6.31 -3.29 -6.46
N CYS A 127 5.88 -2.08 -6.86
CA CYS A 127 6.29 -0.83 -6.24
C CYS A 127 5.91 -0.76 -4.76
N LEU A 128 4.67 -1.08 -4.40
CA LEU A 128 4.23 -1.10 -3.00
C LEU A 128 5.02 -2.11 -2.17
N ASN A 129 5.17 -3.34 -2.68
CA ASN A 129 5.95 -4.38 -2.02
C ASN A 129 7.40 -3.93 -1.78
N MET A 130 7.99 -3.19 -2.72
CA MET A 130 9.33 -2.60 -2.54
C MET A 130 9.35 -1.54 -1.46
N ILE A 131 8.43 -0.57 -1.51
CA ILE A 131 8.34 0.52 -0.53
C ILE A 131 8.21 -0.07 0.87
N SER A 132 7.24 -0.95 1.07
CA SER A 132 6.93 -1.52 2.38
C SER A 132 8.09 -2.38 2.89
N THR A 133 8.65 -3.26 2.06
CA THR A 133 9.79 -4.11 2.44
C THR A 133 11.03 -3.28 2.77
N LEU A 134 11.34 -2.24 2.00
CA LEU A 134 12.48 -1.37 2.25
C LEU A 134 12.31 -0.58 3.54
N VAL A 135 11.12 -0.02 3.79
CA VAL A 135 10.80 0.67 5.06
C VAL A 135 10.97 -0.30 6.24
N MET A 136 10.38 -1.49 6.17
CA MET A 136 10.47 -2.47 7.25
C MET A 136 11.90 -2.97 7.47
N THR A 137 12.69 -3.09 6.40
CA THR A 137 14.13 -3.40 6.49
C THR A 137 14.88 -2.28 7.21
N ARG A 138 14.64 -1.01 6.85
CA ARG A 138 15.29 0.15 7.50
C ARG A 138 14.87 0.33 8.96
N LEU A 139 13.68 -0.11 9.33
CA LEU A 139 13.20 -0.14 10.71
C LEU A 139 13.72 -1.34 11.51
N GLY A 140 14.50 -2.24 10.90
CA GLY A 140 15.13 -3.38 11.56
C GLY A 140 14.27 -4.64 11.65
N PHE A 141 13.15 -4.73 10.93
CA PHE A 141 12.31 -5.94 10.90
C PHE A 141 12.84 -7.04 9.97
N VAL A 142 13.88 -6.73 9.19
CA VAL A 142 14.60 -7.67 8.33
C VAL A 142 16.09 -7.63 8.67
N ARG A 143 16.69 -8.81 8.85
CA ARG A 143 18.13 -8.98 9.09
C ARG A 143 18.65 -10.15 8.29
N ASP A 144 19.75 -9.95 7.56
CA ASP A 144 20.38 -10.99 6.72
C ASP A 144 19.39 -11.66 5.74
N GLY A 145 18.43 -10.88 5.23
CA GLY A 145 17.38 -11.37 4.34
C GLY A 145 16.27 -12.18 5.03
N GLN A 146 16.25 -12.23 6.37
CA GLN A 146 15.26 -12.97 7.15
C GLN A 146 14.22 -12.05 7.82
N MET A 147 12.96 -12.49 7.84
CA MET A 147 11.83 -11.82 8.50
C MET A 147 11.86 -12.10 10.01
N ILE A 148 12.71 -11.39 10.74
CA ILE A 148 12.96 -11.68 12.16
C ILE A 148 11.77 -11.36 13.07
N ALA A 149 10.84 -10.51 12.64
CA ALA A 149 9.65 -10.13 13.40
C ALA A 149 8.36 -10.85 12.95
N MET A 150 8.47 -11.91 12.15
CA MET A 150 7.31 -12.63 11.64
C MET A 150 6.44 -13.20 12.78
N LYS A 151 5.10 -13.06 12.67
CA LYS A 151 4.14 -13.69 13.57
C LYS A 151 3.70 -15.07 13.05
N PRO A 152 4.09 -16.18 13.70
CA PRO A 152 3.84 -17.51 13.15
C PRO A 152 2.40 -18.00 13.41
N GLY A 153 1.47 -17.66 12.50
CA GLY A 153 0.06 -18.02 12.60
C GLY A 153 -0.31 -19.46 12.23
N ASN A 154 0.62 -20.25 11.66
CA ASN A 154 0.38 -21.64 11.26
C ASN A 154 1.63 -22.50 11.42
N ALA A 155 1.51 -23.83 11.27
CA ALA A 155 2.60 -24.78 11.48
C ALA A 155 3.84 -24.46 10.62
N LYS A 156 3.65 -24.20 9.32
CA LYS A 156 4.71 -23.80 8.39
C LYS A 156 5.46 -22.55 8.87
N LEU A 157 4.74 -21.55 9.37
CA LEU A 157 5.37 -20.32 9.86
C LEU A 157 6.08 -20.52 11.21
N ARG A 158 5.60 -21.42 12.08
CA ARG A 158 6.30 -21.77 13.33
C ARG A 158 7.64 -22.44 13.05
N GLU A 159 7.68 -23.36 12.09
CA GLU A 159 8.93 -24.00 11.65
C GLU A 159 9.93 -22.99 11.09
N ARG A 160 9.45 -22.08 10.23
CA ARG A 160 10.27 -20.99 9.69
C ARG A 160 10.80 -20.07 10.79
N TYR A 161 9.96 -19.69 11.76
CA TYR A 161 10.37 -18.85 12.88
C TYR A 161 11.49 -19.51 13.70
N ALA A 162 11.32 -20.80 14.03
CA ALA A 162 12.33 -21.55 14.77
C ALA A 162 13.66 -21.70 14.00
N ALA A 163 13.59 -21.83 12.67
CA ALA A 163 14.79 -21.85 11.81
C ALA A 163 15.53 -20.50 11.82
N ILE A 164 14.81 -19.38 11.74
CA ILE A 164 15.37 -18.02 11.76
C ILE A 164 16.05 -17.71 13.10
N HIS A 165 15.45 -18.14 14.21
CA HIS A 165 15.93 -17.81 15.56
C HIS A 165 16.91 -18.84 16.13
N GLY A 166 17.31 -19.85 15.37
CA GLY A 166 18.20 -20.91 15.85
C GLY A 166 17.54 -21.79 16.94
N GLU A 167 16.22 -21.75 17.08
CA GLU A 167 15.44 -22.53 18.05
C GLU A 167 15.09 -23.94 17.54
N SER A 168 15.73 -24.37 16.45
CA SER A 168 15.52 -25.72 15.91
C SER A 168 15.99 -26.76 16.93
N ARG A 169 14.99 -27.38 17.58
CA ARG A 169 15.02 -28.51 18.52
C ARG A 169 16.43 -29.02 18.80
N ARG A 170 16.90 -28.83 20.05
CA ARG A 170 17.68 -29.88 20.72
C ARG A 170 16.90 -31.17 20.47
N LYS A 171 17.39 -32.01 19.54
CA LYS A 171 16.88 -33.36 19.38
C LYS A 171 16.99 -33.99 20.76
N ALA A 172 15.86 -34.38 21.33
CA ALA A 172 15.85 -35.28 22.46
C ALA A 172 16.67 -36.51 22.05
N ALA A 173 17.83 -36.65 22.67
CA ALA A 173 18.65 -37.84 22.68
C ALA A 173 18.59 -38.37 24.12
#